data_AF-A0A7X2MPS4-F1
#
_entry.id   AF-A0A7X2MPS4-F1
#
_cell.length_a   1.000
_cell.length_b   1.000
_cell.length_c   1.000
_cell.angle_alpha   90.00
_cell.angle_beta   90.00
_cell.angle_gamma   90.00
#
_symmetry.space_group_name_H-M   'P 1'
#
loop_
_entity.id
_entity.type
_entity.pdbx_description
1 polymer ?
#
loop_
_entity_poly.entity_id
_entity_poly.type
_entity_poly.pdbx_seq_one_letter_code
_entity_poly.pdbx_strand_id
1 'polypeptide(L)'
;VAGTPAPAAKDSFLVKPVQNAINDMSVAITSESQVAAAGAVGGESDNRNAQKLLNLQDVKLVGGNATLSQAYATIVSSVGNKTSSLETTSTTQKSVVSQLTQRQQSVSGVNLDEEYANLTKYQQYYMANAQVLQTASTVFNALINIR
;
A
#
# COMPACT_ATOMS: atom_id res chain seq x y z
N VAL A 1 -4.15 -44.99 18.89
CA VAL A 1 -3.69 -43.70 19.48
C VAL A 1 -4.80 -43.23 20.40
N ALA A 2 -4.47 -43.00 21.68
CA ALA A 2 -5.40 -42.66 22.74
C ALA A 2 -6.24 -41.42 22.39
N GLY A 3 -7.51 -41.43 22.82
CA GLY A 3 -8.53 -40.47 22.45
C GLY A 3 -8.12 -39.02 22.66
N THR A 4 -8.42 -38.20 21.66
CA THR A 4 -8.42 -36.74 21.81
C THR A 4 -9.36 -36.38 22.97
N PRO A 5 -8.88 -35.67 24.00
CA PRO A 5 -9.73 -35.24 25.10
C PRO A 5 -10.89 -34.41 24.56
N ALA A 6 -12.07 -34.54 25.17
CA ALA A 6 -13.23 -33.74 24.81
C ALA A 6 -12.88 -32.24 24.95
N PRO A 7 -13.44 -31.36 24.09
CA PRO A 7 -13.16 -29.94 24.13
C PRO A 7 -13.38 -29.38 25.54
N ALA A 8 -12.37 -28.69 26.07
CA ALA A 8 -12.40 -28.10 27.40
C ALA A 8 -12.93 -26.67 27.37
N ALA A 9 -13.26 -26.13 28.54
CA ALA A 9 -13.65 -24.73 28.65
C ALA A 9 -12.49 -23.82 28.20
N LYS A 10 -12.80 -22.87 27.30
CA LYS A 10 -11.86 -21.92 26.63
C LYS A 10 -11.10 -22.46 25.41
N ASP A 11 -11.44 -23.63 24.91
CA ASP A 11 -10.94 -24.06 23.60
C ASP A 11 -11.50 -23.18 22.47
N SER A 12 -10.66 -22.89 21.47
CA SER A 12 -11.02 -22.10 20.30
C SER A 12 -10.60 -22.83 19.03
N PHE A 13 -11.48 -22.80 18.02
CA PHE A 13 -11.26 -23.46 16.75
C PHE A 13 -11.40 -22.45 15.60
N LEU A 14 -10.45 -22.45 14.69
CA LEU A 14 -10.51 -21.68 13.45
C LEU A 14 -10.89 -22.58 12.29
N VAL A 15 -12.12 -22.41 11.79
CA VAL A 15 -12.64 -23.18 10.66
C VAL A 15 -12.56 -22.33 9.40
N LYS A 16 -11.87 -22.84 8.38
CA LYS A 16 -11.71 -22.18 7.07
C LYS A 16 -12.15 -23.12 5.95
N PRO A 17 -13.47 -23.23 5.70
CA PRO A 17 -14.04 -24.32 4.91
C PRO A 17 -13.64 -24.31 3.43
N VAL A 18 -13.26 -23.15 2.88
CA VAL A 18 -12.94 -22.98 1.46
C VAL A 18 -11.51 -22.53 1.20
N GLN A 19 -10.65 -22.43 2.22
CA GLN A 19 -9.31 -21.86 2.06
C GLN A 19 -8.43 -22.65 1.09
N ASN A 20 -8.52 -23.98 1.13
CA ASN A 20 -7.72 -24.87 0.28
C ASN A 20 -8.48 -25.35 -0.96
N ALA A 21 -9.73 -24.92 -1.16
CA ALA A 21 -10.60 -25.45 -2.22
C ALA A 21 -10.00 -25.31 -3.62
N ILE A 22 -9.24 -24.24 -3.89
CA ILE A 22 -8.58 -24.03 -5.18
C ILE A 22 -7.28 -24.83 -5.29
N ASN A 23 -6.51 -24.95 -4.20
CA ASN A 23 -5.23 -25.66 -4.20
C ASN A 23 -5.40 -27.15 -4.49
N ASP A 24 -6.50 -27.73 -4.01
CA ASP A 24 -6.81 -29.16 -4.20
C ASP A 24 -7.66 -29.41 -5.47
N MET A 25 -8.00 -28.37 -6.23
CA MET A 25 -8.85 -28.48 -7.41
C MET A 25 -8.05 -29.03 -8.60
N SER A 26 -8.56 -30.09 -9.22
CA SER A 26 -7.97 -30.70 -10.43
C SER A 26 -9.04 -31.23 -11.37
N VAL A 27 -8.70 -31.41 -12.63
CA VAL A 27 -9.60 -32.00 -13.63
C VAL A 27 -9.53 -33.52 -13.52
N ALA A 28 -10.59 -34.13 -12.98
CA ALA A 28 -10.67 -35.58 -12.79
C ALA A 28 -10.93 -36.36 -14.09
N ILE A 29 -11.57 -35.73 -15.08
CA ILE A 29 -11.88 -36.35 -16.38
C ILE A 29 -10.71 -36.09 -17.33
N THR A 30 -9.91 -37.12 -17.61
CA THR A 30 -8.69 -37.00 -18.44
C THR A 30 -8.83 -37.60 -19.83
N SER A 31 -9.86 -38.42 -20.08
CA SER A 31 -10.17 -38.97 -21.40
C SER A 31 -11.47 -38.39 -21.93
N GLU A 32 -11.53 -38.08 -23.23
CA GLU A 32 -12.70 -37.48 -23.88
C GLU A 32 -13.92 -38.39 -23.82
N SER A 33 -13.71 -39.72 -23.88
CA SER A 33 -14.76 -40.74 -23.78
C SER A 33 -15.45 -40.80 -22.41
N GLN A 34 -14.86 -40.20 -21.38
CA GLN A 34 -15.43 -40.14 -20.03
C GLN A 34 -16.34 -38.93 -19.81
N VAL A 35 -16.44 -38.01 -20.79
CA VAL A 35 -17.35 -36.88 -20.71
C VAL A 35 -18.79 -37.37 -20.84
N ALA A 36 -19.54 -37.30 -19.75
CA ALA A 36 -20.94 -37.70 -19.70
C ALA A 36 -21.86 -36.65 -20.36
N ALA A 37 -21.80 -36.52 -21.69
CA ALA A 37 -22.64 -35.56 -22.43
C ALA A 37 -24.09 -36.03 -22.63
N ALA A 38 -24.30 -37.34 -22.76
CA ALA A 38 -25.60 -37.97 -22.99
C ALA A 38 -26.44 -38.06 -21.71
N GLY A 39 -27.77 -38.09 -21.86
CA GLY A 39 -28.71 -38.27 -20.74
C GLY A 39 -28.85 -39.72 -20.26
N ALA A 40 -28.39 -40.70 -21.04
CA ALA A 40 -28.39 -42.12 -20.72
C ALA A 40 -27.25 -42.86 -21.44
N VAL A 41 -26.87 -44.04 -20.93
CA VAL A 41 -25.87 -44.91 -21.55
C VAL A 41 -26.35 -45.37 -22.93
N GLY A 42 -25.51 -45.24 -23.97
CA GLY A 42 -25.84 -45.62 -25.34
C GLY A 42 -26.64 -44.57 -26.14
N GLY A 43 -26.78 -43.35 -25.62
CA GLY A 43 -27.37 -42.23 -26.36
C GLY A 43 -26.41 -41.70 -27.43
N GLU A 44 -26.39 -42.32 -28.60
CA GLU A 44 -25.65 -41.80 -29.76
C GLU A 44 -26.12 -40.38 -30.09
N SER A 45 -25.17 -39.44 -30.20
CA SER A 45 -25.44 -38.00 -30.45
C SER A 45 -26.31 -37.28 -29.41
N ASP A 46 -26.54 -37.86 -28.22
CA ASP A 46 -27.28 -37.20 -27.15
C ASP A 46 -26.37 -36.22 -26.37
N ASN A 47 -26.80 -34.97 -26.25
CA ASN A 47 -26.09 -33.89 -25.55
C ASN A 47 -26.90 -33.27 -24.40
N ARG A 48 -28.00 -33.91 -23.97
CA ARG A 48 -28.91 -33.35 -22.95
C ARG A 48 -28.22 -33.05 -21.62
N ASN A 49 -27.23 -33.85 -21.20
CA ASN A 49 -26.48 -33.58 -19.97
C ASN A 49 -25.47 -32.44 -20.15
N ALA A 50 -24.85 -32.34 -21.34
CA ALA A 50 -24.02 -31.18 -21.68
C ALA A 50 -24.83 -29.87 -21.67
N GLN A 51 -26.08 -29.88 -22.17
CA GLN A 51 -26.98 -28.73 -22.06
C GLN A 51 -27.30 -28.37 -20.61
N LYS A 52 -27.51 -29.37 -19.74
CA LYS A 52 -27.71 -29.14 -18.30
C LYS A 52 -26.48 -28.52 -17.64
N LEU A 53 -25.28 -28.97 -18.01
CA LEU A 53 -24.02 -28.37 -17.53
C LEU A 53 -23.89 -26.92 -17.99
N LEU A 54 -24.24 -26.61 -19.25
CA LEU A 54 -24.26 -25.24 -19.75
C LEU A 54 -25.25 -24.37 -18.95
N ASN A 55 -26.45 -24.90 -18.68
CA ASN A 55 -27.47 -24.17 -17.91
C ASN A 55 -27.02 -23.84 -16.47
N LEU A 56 -26.01 -24.53 -15.91
CA LEU A 56 -25.46 -24.17 -14.59
C LEU A 56 -24.83 -22.77 -14.57
N GLN A 57 -24.45 -22.22 -15.72
CA GLN A 57 -23.94 -20.86 -15.83
C GLN A 57 -24.95 -19.81 -15.35
N ASP A 58 -26.25 -20.07 -15.54
CA ASP A 58 -27.32 -19.16 -15.18
C ASP A 58 -27.91 -19.45 -13.78
N VAL A 59 -27.53 -20.57 -13.17
CA VAL A 59 -28.00 -20.97 -11.84
C VAL A 59 -27.22 -20.23 -10.75
N LYS A 60 -27.95 -19.78 -9.72
CA LYS A 60 -27.39 -19.10 -8.54
C LYS A 60 -26.73 -20.09 -7.56
N LEU A 61 -25.55 -20.57 -7.93
CA LEU A 61 -24.81 -21.58 -7.16
C LEU A 61 -24.00 -20.98 -6.00
N VAL A 62 -23.58 -19.72 -6.10
CA VAL A 62 -22.72 -19.09 -5.08
C VAL A 62 -23.59 -18.48 -3.99
N GLY A 63 -23.53 -19.05 -2.79
CA GLY A 63 -24.29 -18.59 -1.63
C GLY A 63 -25.81 -18.56 -1.84
N GLY A 64 -26.33 -19.31 -2.83
CA GLY A 64 -27.74 -19.36 -3.22
C GLY A 64 -28.25 -18.16 -4.01
N ASN A 65 -27.44 -17.12 -4.21
CA ASN A 65 -27.92 -15.81 -4.68
C ASN A 65 -27.20 -15.26 -5.92
N ALA A 66 -26.03 -15.80 -6.28
CA ALA A 66 -25.24 -15.33 -7.42
C ALA A 66 -24.83 -16.47 -8.35
N THR A 67 -24.81 -16.21 -9.65
CA THR A 67 -24.14 -17.11 -10.61
C THR A 67 -22.62 -17.07 -10.43
N LEU A 68 -21.92 -18.05 -10.99
CA LEU A 68 -20.44 -18.08 -10.94
C LEU A 68 -19.82 -16.81 -11.54
N SER A 69 -20.36 -16.33 -12.65
CA SER A 69 -19.91 -15.10 -13.31
C SER A 69 -20.18 -13.85 -12.46
N GLN A 70 -21.38 -13.74 -11.87
CA GLN A 70 -21.73 -12.61 -10.99
C GLN A 70 -20.87 -12.57 -9.73
N ALA A 71 -20.63 -13.71 -9.10
CA ALA A 71 -19.78 -13.80 -7.92
C ALA A 71 -18.35 -13.36 -8.24
N TYR A 72 -17.78 -13.83 -9.36
CA TYR A 72 -16.46 -13.41 -9.81
C TYR A 72 -16.39 -11.91 -10.14
N ALA A 73 -17.37 -11.39 -10.89
CA ALA A 73 -17.46 -9.96 -11.21
C ALA A 73 -17.55 -9.08 -9.95
N THR A 74 -18.26 -9.55 -8.91
CA THR A 74 -18.36 -8.86 -7.62
C THR A 74 -17.01 -8.80 -6.91
N ILE A 75 -16.23 -9.89 -6.92
CA ILE A 75 -14.88 -9.91 -6.34
C ILE A 75 -13.98 -8.91 -7.08
N VAL A 76 -13.97 -8.96 -8.41
CA VAL A 76 -13.17 -8.05 -9.24
C VAL A 76 -13.56 -6.59 -9.00
N SER A 77 -14.87 -6.29 -8.99
CA SER A 77 -15.38 -4.96 -8.72
C SER A 77 -15.02 -4.48 -7.32
N SER A 78 -15.16 -5.32 -6.29
CA SER A 78 -14.80 -4.98 -4.92
C SER A 78 -13.32 -4.65 -4.80
N VAL A 79 -12.44 -5.45 -5.41
CA VAL A 79 -10.99 -5.19 -5.42
C VAL A 79 -10.68 -3.90 -6.17
N GLY A 80 -11.26 -3.69 -7.36
CA GLY A 80 -11.06 -2.48 -8.15
C GLY A 80 -11.49 -1.22 -7.40
N ASN A 81 -12.70 -1.22 -6.83
CA ASN A 81 -13.23 -0.10 -6.06
C ASN A 81 -12.37 0.20 -4.82
N LYS A 82 -11.95 -0.86 -4.10
CA LYS A 82 -11.11 -0.68 -2.90
C LYS A 82 -9.74 -0.11 -3.27
N THR A 83 -9.13 -0.60 -4.35
CA THR A 83 -7.84 -0.11 -4.84
C THR A 83 -7.94 1.35 -5.26
N SER A 84 -8.95 1.74 -6.04
CA SER A 84 -9.16 3.13 -6.46
C SER A 84 -9.35 4.09 -5.28
N SER A 85 -10.12 3.67 -4.27
CA SER A 85 -10.31 4.42 -3.03
C SER A 85 -8.99 4.58 -2.25
N LEU A 86 -8.19 3.53 -2.16
CA LEU A 86 -6.88 3.56 -1.50
C LEU A 86 -5.87 4.42 -2.26
N GLU A 87 -5.89 4.42 -3.58
CA GLU A 87 -5.03 5.25 -4.42
C GLU A 87 -5.33 6.74 -4.23
N THR A 88 -6.61 7.10 -4.20
CA THR A 88 -7.06 8.47 -3.91
C THR A 88 -6.62 8.88 -2.51
N THR A 89 -6.87 8.02 -1.50
CA THR A 89 -6.46 8.28 -0.11
C THR A 89 -4.95 8.46 0.01
N SER A 90 -4.17 7.61 -0.65
CA SER A 90 -2.70 7.69 -0.68
C SER A 90 -2.21 8.99 -1.30
N THR A 91 -2.82 9.40 -2.42
CA THR A 91 -2.48 10.66 -3.10
C THR A 91 -2.81 11.87 -2.23
N THR A 92 -4.01 11.91 -1.64
CA THR A 92 -4.39 12.97 -0.70
C THR A 92 -3.43 13.05 0.47
N GLN A 93 -3.06 11.90 1.07
CA GLN A 93 -2.14 11.88 2.20
C GLN A 93 -0.74 12.38 1.80
N LYS A 94 -0.25 12.03 0.61
CA LYS A 94 1.01 12.57 0.07
C LYS A 94 0.95 14.09 -0.10
N SER A 95 -0.16 14.61 -0.63
CA SER A 95 -0.36 16.07 -0.74
C SER A 95 -0.38 16.76 0.62
N VAL A 96 -1.05 16.17 1.63
CA VAL A 96 -1.07 16.70 3.00
C VAL A 96 0.35 16.73 3.58
N VAL A 97 1.11 15.64 3.44
CA VAL A 97 2.50 15.59 3.90
C VAL A 97 3.33 16.67 3.21
N SER A 98 3.23 16.82 1.89
CA SER A 98 3.95 17.85 1.15
C SER A 98 3.62 19.27 1.62
N GLN A 99 2.33 19.58 1.83
CA GLN A 99 1.90 20.88 2.34
C GLN A 99 2.42 21.15 3.77
N LEU A 100 2.39 20.14 4.64
CA LEU A 100 2.92 20.26 6.00
C LEU A 100 4.43 20.47 5.99
N THR A 101 5.17 19.75 5.14
CA THR A 101 6.61 19.95 4.95
C THR A 101 6.94 21.36 4.46
N GLN A 102 6.19 21.89 3.48
CA GLN A 102 6.38 23.26 3.00
C GLN A 102 6.11 24.30 4.10
N ARG A 103 5.04 24.12 4.90
CA ARG A 103 4.76 24.99 6.05
C ARG A 103 5.84 24.90 7.13
N GLN A 104 6.39 23.72 7.36
CA GLN A 104 7.50 23.54 8.28
C GLN A 104 8.74 24.29 7.77
N GLN A 105 9.06 24.16 6.48
CA GLN A 105 10.18 24.87 5.85
C GLN A 105 9.98 26.39 5.81
N SER A 106 8.74 26.90 5.73
CA SER A 106 8.53 28.37 5.75
C SER A 106 8.75 28.98 7.13
N VAL A 107 8.57 28.22 8.21
CA VAL A 107 8.73 28.72 9.60
C VAL A 107 10.11 28.40 10.16
N SER A 108 10.63 27.21 9.88
CA SER A 108 11.86 26.68 10.44
C SER A 108 12.89 26.31 9.39
N GLY A 109 12.65 26.65 8.12
CA GLY A 109 13.64 26.49 7.07
C GLY A 109 14.69 27.60 7.15
N VAL A 110 15.93 27.22 6.89
CA VAL A 110 17.05 28.15 6.81
C VAL A 110 17.11 28.69 5.39
N ASN A 111 17.04 30.01 5.23
CA ASN A 111 17.29 30.65 3.95
C ASN A 111 18.79 30.89 3.81
N LEU A 112 19.45 30.09 2.96
CA LEU A 112 20.91 30.17 2.76
C LEU A 112 21.37 31.54 2.26
N ASP A 113 20.55 32.28 1.52
CA ASP A 113 20.90 33.62 1.05
C ASP A 113 20.86 34.64 2.20
N GLU A 114 19.90 34.49 3.12
CA GLU A 114 19.77 35.35 4.30
C GLU A 114 20.88 35.03 5.33
N GLU A 115 21.20 33.76 5.53
CA GLU A 115 22.37 33.32 6.30
C GLU A 115 23.68 33.80 5.66
N TYR A 116 23.81 33.77 4.33
CA TYR A 116 25.01 34.27 3.64
C TYR A 116 25.16 35.79 3.78
N ALA A 117 24.08 36.55 3.64
CA ALA A 117 24.09 38.00 3.87
C ALA A 117 24.48 38.34 5.32
N ASN A 118 23.92 37.62 6.30
CA ASN A 118 24.29 37.75 7.70
C ASN A 118 25.76 37.37 7.93
N LEU A 119 26.23 36.29 7.33
CA LEU A 119 27.63 35.86 7.40
C LEU A 119 28.58 36.93 6.84
N THR A 120 28.29 37.48 5.65
CA THR A 120 29.09 38.57 5.06
C THR A 120 29.08 39.80 5.96
N LYS A 121 27.93 40.15 6.54
CA LYS A 121 27.81 41.26 7.51
C LYS A 121 28.67 41.02 8.75
N TYR A 122 28.65 39.81 9.31
CA TYR A 122 29.52 39.45 10.44
C TYR A 122 31.00 39.48 10.07
N GLN A 123 31.37 39.04 8.86
CA GLN A 123 32.75 39.15 8.37
C GLN A 123 33.19 40.62 8.24
N GLN A 124 32.33 41.50 7.71
CA GLN A 124 32.61 42.94 7.61
C GLN A 124 32.77 43.58 9.00
N TYR A 125 31.89 43.28 9.96
CA TYR A 125 32.03 43.76 11.32
C TYR A 125 33.31 43.26 11.98
N TYR A 126 33.70 42.01 11.73
CA TYR A 126 34.97 41.48 12.23
C TYR A 126 36.17 42.26 11.68
N MET A 127 36.20 42.52 10.37
CA MET A 127 37.26 43.33 9.74
C MET A 127 37.27 44.78 10.26
N ALA A 128 36.11 45.40 10.44
CA ALA A 128 36.00 46.75 10.98
C ALA A 128 36.50 46.82 12.43
N ASN A 129 36.13 45.86 13.28
CA ASN A 129 36.64 45.76 14.64
C ASN A 129 38.16 45.51 14.68
N ALA A 130 38.69 44.69 13.76
CA ALA A 130 40.13 44.50 13.63
C ALA A 130 40.86 45.80 13.25
N GLN A 131 40.29 46.62 12.35
CA GLN A 131 40.81 47.96 12.04
C GLN A 131 40.76 48.90 13.24
N VAL A 132 39.66 48.92 14.00
CA VAL A 132 39.56 49.73 15.23
C VAL A 132 40.62 49.32 16.25
N LEU A 133 40.84 48.03 16.46
CA LEU A 133 41.91 47.51 17.33
C LEU A 133 43.31 47.89 16.83
N GLN A 134 43.52 47.87 15.51
CA GLN A 134 44.78 48.30 14.90
C GLN A 134 45.01 49.79 15.15
N THR A 135 44.01 50.64 14.92
CA THR A 135 44.09 52.09 15.18
C THR A 135 44.29 52.38 16.66
N ALA A 136 43.56 51.68 17.54
CA ALA A 136 43.74 51.79 18.99
C ALA A 136 45.17 51.41 19.41
N SER A 137 45.73 50.34 18.85
CA SER A 137 47.13 49.95 19.09
C SER A 137 48.12 50.99 18.58
N THR A 138 47.87 51.60 17.42
CA THR A 138 48.70 52.70 16.89
C THR A 138 48.66 53.92 17.81
N VAL A 139 47.48 54.33 18.29
CA VAL A 139 47.33 55.45 19.23
C VAL A 139 48.01 55.12 20.57
N PHE A 140 47.83 53.90 21.08
CA PHE A 140 48.46 53.45 22.32
C PHE A 140 49.99 53.48 22.22
N ASN A 141 50.55 52.97 21.11
CA ASN A 141 51.99 53.02 20.86
C ASN A 141 52.50 54.45 20.69
N ALA A 142 51.73 55.35 20.05
CA ALA A 142 52.09 56.76 19.93
C ALA A 142 52.14 57.45 21.31
N LEU A 143 51.18 57.16 22.20
CA LEU A 143 51.16 57.68 23.57
C LEU A 143 52.33 57.15 24.43
N ILE A 144 52.74 55.89 24.23
CA ILE A 144 53.89 55.31 24.95
C ILE A 144 55.24 55.82 24.41
N ASN A 145 55.38 56.05 23.09
CA ASN A 145 56.62 56.56 22.49
C ASN A 145 56.90 58.05 22.76
N ILE A 146 55.93 58.81 23.29
CA ILE A 146 56.10 60.23 23.66
C ILE A 146 56.72 60.37 25.08
N ARG A 147 57.07 59.27 25.75
CA ARG A 147 57.75 59.27 27.05
C ARG A 147 59.20 58.82 26.95
#